data_AF-A0A6B2CMK6-F1
#
_entry.id   AF-A0A6B2CMK6-F1
#
_cell.length_a   1.000
_cell.length_b   1.000
_cell.length_c   1.000
_cell.angle_alpha   90.00
_cell.angle_beta   90.00
_cell.angle_gamma   90.00
#
_symmetry.space_group_name_H-M   'P 1'
#
loop_
_entity.id
_entity.type
_entity.pdbx_description
1 polymer ?
#
loop_
_entity_poly.entity_id
_entity_poly.type
_entity_poly.pdbx_seq_one_letter_code
_entity_poly.pdbx_strand_id
1 'polypeptide(L)'
;MEFFVGTSGWLYDWNEDSSLDWYVRYSGLNAIELNASFYRFPFRNQVLSWVRKGSSLRWSIKVHKYITHVKRLREDALDAWRRFKELFTPLDKYVDFYLFQLPPNFTYSGENAERIILFARENGLGWRFAVEFRNK
;
A
#
# COMPACT_ATOMS: atom_id res chain seq x y z
N MET A 1 -11.00 -11.20 19.04
CA MET A 1 -10.71 -10.91 17.63
C MET A 1 -10.55 -9.41 17.53
N GLU A 2 -9.38 -8.94 17.09
CA GLU A 2 -9.10 -7.52 16.90
C GLU A 2 -9.45 -7.13 15.46
N PHE A 3 -10.09 -5.98 15.27
CA PHE A 3 -10.50 -5.49 13.95
C PHE A 3 -9.88 -4.13 13.68
N PHE A 4 -9.37 -3.96 12.46
CA PHE A 4 -8.85 -2.71 11.96
C PHE A 4 -9.77 -2.15 10.89
N VAL A 5 -10.34 -0.98 11.16
CA VAL A 5 -11.31 -0.29 10.31
C VAL A 5 -10.75 1.09 9.98
N GLY A 6 -10.79 1.44 8.70
CA GLY A 6 -10.18 2.65 8.18
C GLY A 6 -10.70 3.02 6.80
N THR A 7 -10.11 4.06 6.21
CA THR A 7 -10.44 4.55 4.87
C THR A 7 -9.24 4.52 3.91
N SER A 8 -9.52 4.66 2.61
CA SER A 8 -8.50 4.81 1.56
C SER A 8 -7.99 6.25 1.46
N GLY A 9 -7.14 6.62 2.42
CA GLY A 9 -6.65 7.98 2.64
C GLY A 9 -7.41 8.66 3.77
N TRP A 10 -7.18 9.96 3.93
CA TRP A 10 -7.78 10.78 5.00
C TRP A 10 -8.38 12.09 4.48
N LEU A 11 -8.37 12.31 3.17
CA LEU A 11 -8.89 13.53 2.55
C LEU A 11 -10.36 13.32 2.17
N TYR A 12 -11.25 13.62 3.11
CA TYR A 12 -12.69 13.51 2.95
C TYR A 12 -13.36 14.76 3.54
N ASP A 13 -14.58 15.06 3.09
CA ASP A 13 -15.32 16.27 3.50
C ASP A 13 -15.64 16.32 5.00
N TRP A 14 -15.67 15.16 5.68
CA TRP A 14 -15.86 15.06 7.12
C TRP A 14 -14.56 15.23 7.93
N ASN A 15 -13.38 15.24 7.27
CA ASN A 15 -12.11 15.59 7.91
C ASN A 15 -11.88 17.10 7.77
N GLU A 16 -12.30 17.84 8.78
CA GLU A 16 -12.35 19.32 8.76
C GLU A 16 -11.00 19.97 8.43
N ASP A 17 -9.90 19.40 8.91
CA ASP A 17 -8.54 19.92 8.66
C ASP A 17 -7.88 19.30 7.43
N SER A 18 -8.52 18.34 6.77
CA SER A 18 -7.93 17.53 5.70
C SER A 18 -6.55 16.97 6.07
N SER A 19 -6.37 16.63 7.35
CA SER A 19 -5.06 16.28 7.92
C SER A 19 -5.06 14.89 8.54
N LEU A 20 -3.89 14.26 8.56
CA LEU A 20 -3.71 12.99 9.25
C LEU A 20 -3.85 13.14 10.77
N ASP A 21 -3.46 14.29 11.34
CA ASP A 21 -3.59 14.55 12.78
C ASP A 21 -5.06 14.59 13.20
N TRP A 22 -5.90 15.27 12.42
CA TRP A 22 -7.35 15.30 12.65
C TRP A 22 -7.94 13.90 12.49
N TYR A 23 -7.57 13.16 11.43
CA TYR A 23 -8.05 11.79 11.22
C TYR A 23 -7.74 10.90 12.42
N VAL A 24 -6.49 10.91 12.91
CA VAL A 24 -6.06 10.11 14.06
C VAL A 24 -6.81 10.48 15.33
N ARG A 25 -7.14 11.77 15.53
CA ARG A 25 -7.76 12.26 16.75
C ARG A 25 -9.28 12.09 16.78
N TYR A 26 -9.94 12.28 15.64
CA TYR A 26 -11.39 12.50 15.60
C TYR A 26 -12.17 11.49 14.76
N SER A 27 -11.54 10.72 13.87
CA SER A 27 -12.28 9.77 13.02
C SER A 27 -12.88 8.59 13.79
N GLY A 28 -12.30 8.23 14.96
CA GLY A 28 -12.61 6.98 15.67
C GLY A 28 -12.10 5.72 14.96
N LEU A 29 -11.37 5.86 13.85
CA LEU A 29 -10.80 4.77 13.06
C LEU A 29 -9.40 4.41 13.55
N ASN A 30 -9.03 3.14 13.44
CA ASN A 30 -7.75 2.60 13.93
C ASN A 30 -6.85 2.05 12.81
N ALA A 31 -7.29 2.19 11.56
CA ALA A 31 -6.52 1.82 10.38
C ALA A 31 -6.58 2.88 9.29
N ILE A 32 -5.64 2.80 8.35
CA ILE A 32 -5.66 3.62 7.15
C ILE A 32 -4.94 2.96 5.98
N GLU A 33 -5.49 3.11 4.77
CA GLU A 33 -4.79 2.76 3.54
C GLU A 33 -4.12 4.02 2.95
N LEU A 34 -2.80 3.98 2.76
CA LEU A 34 -2.10 5.00 2.00
C LEU A 34 -2.33 4.80 0.50
N ASN A 35 -3.25 5.59 -0.06
CA ASN A 35 -3.53 5.57 -1.50
C ASN A 35 -2.62 6.52 -2.31
N ALA A 36 -2.07 7.58 -1.70
CA ALA A 36 -1.22 8.55 -2.40
C ALA A 36 0.03 7.91 -3.05
N SER A 37 0.57 6.87 -2.43
CA SER A 37 1.72 6.10 -2.94
C SER A 37 1.43 5.34 -4.23
N PHE A 38 0.17 5.14 -4.59
CA PHE A 38 -0.23 4.56 -5.88
C PHE A 38 0.18 5.46 -7.06
N TYR A 39 0.12 6.78 -6.87
CA TYR A 39 0.33 7.77 -7.92
C TYR A 39 1.76 8.31 -7.97
N ARG A 40 2.43 8.40 -6.82
CA ARG A 40 3.76 8.98 -6.69
C ARG A 40 4.54 8.29 -5.57
N PHE A 41 5.85 8.12 -5.77
CA PHE A 41 6.75 7.73 -4.69
C PHE A 41 6.78 8.83 -3.61
N PRO A 42 6.49 8.52 -2.34
CA PRO A 42 6.53 9.52 -1.29
C PRO A 42 7.97 9.96 -1.03
N PHE A 43 8.13 11.21 -0.60
CA PHE A 43 9.41 11.67 -0.09
C PHE A 43 9.69 11.09 1.29
N ARG A 44 10.97 10.92 1.63
CA ARG A 44 11.39 10.39 2.94
C ARG A 44 10.83 11.21 4.12
N ASN A 45 10.77 12.54 3.99
CA ASN A 45 10.19 13.41 5.02
C ASN A 45 8.68 13.20 5.21
N GLN A 46 7.93 12.84 4.15
CA GLN A 46 6.51 12.49 4.26
C GLN A 46 6.35 11.19 5.05
N VAL A 47 7.16 10.16 4.75
CA VAL A 47 7.12 8.90 5.50
C VAL A 47 7.44 9.13 6.98
N LEU A 48 8.48 9.91 7.29
CA LEU A 48 8.81 10.25 8.67
C LEU A 48 7.71 11.06 9.37
N SER A 49 6.98 11.91 8.63
CA SER A 49 5.80 12.60 9.15
C SER A 49 4.69 11.62 9.51
N TRP A 50 4.40 10.64 8.64
CA TRP A 50 3.40 9.60 8.90
C TRP A 50 3.76 8.72 10.10
N VAL A 51 5.04 8.38 10.27
CA VAL A 51 5.53 7.66 11.47
C VAL A 51 5.22 8.41 12.75
N ARG A 52 5.40 9.75 12.76
CA ARG A 52 5.12 10.56 13.95
C ARG A 52 3.63 10.72 14.21
N LYS A 53 2.85 10.98 13.16
CA LYS A 53 1.44 11.36 13.27
C LYS A 53 0.50 10.18 13.39
N GLY A 54 0.76 9.08 12.69
CA GLY A 54 -0.13 7.92 12.60
C GLY A 54 0.43 6.65 13.22
N SER A 55 1.27 6.76 14.25
CA SER A 55 1.81 5.60 14.99
C SER A 55 0.75 4.80 15.75
N SER A 56 -0.41 5.39 16.03
CA SER A 56 -1.57 4.70 16.62
C SER A 56 -2.44 3.97 15.61
N LEU A 57 -2.18 4.12 14.31
CA LEU A 57 -2.93 3.45 13.24
C LEU A 57 -2.19 2.21 12.75
N ARG A 58 -2.95 1.21 12.30
CA ARG A 58 -2.42 0.21 11.38
C ARG A 58 -2.53 0.70 9.94
N TRP A 59 -1.52 0.37 9.14
CA TRP A 59 -1.39 0.86 7.78
C TRP A 59 -1.50 -0.27 6.78
N SER A 60 -2.22 -0.01 5.70
CA SER A 60 -1.99 -0.70 4.42
C SER A 60 -1.38 0.29 3.43
N ILE A 61 -0.44 -0.19 2.61
CA ILE A 61 0.25 0.68 1.64
C ILE A 61 -0.15 0.24 0.24
N LYS A 62 -0.85 1.10 -0.51
CA LYS A 62 -1.17 0.80 -1.90
C LYS A 62 0.07 0.96 -2.76
N VAL A 63 0.44 -0.13 -3.43
CA VAL A 63 1.69 -0.21 -4.18
C VAL A 63 1.62 0.65 -5.44
N HIS A 64 2.71 1.35 -5.73
CA HIS A 64 2.78 2.29 -6.85
C HIS A 64 2.35 1.66 -8.19
N LYS A 65 1.55 2.38 -8.98
CA LYS A 65 1.00 1.91 -10.26
C LYS A 65 2.06 1.49 -11.27
N TYR A 66 3.27 2.04 -11.18
CA TYR A 66 4.38 1.60 -12.02
C TYR A 66 4.70 0.11 -11.83
N ILE A 67 4.59 -0.40 -10.60
CA ILE A 67 4.87 -1.81 -10.28
C ILE A 67 3.70 -2.69 -10.72
N THR A 68 2.46 -2.29 -10.42
CA THR A 68 1.27 -3.14 -10.64
C THR A 68 0.60 -2.98 -12.01
N HIS A 69 0.58 -1.78 -12.58
CA HIS A 69 -0.13 -1.49 -13.85
C HIS A 69 0.82 -1.40 -15.05
N VAL A 70 1.99 -0.77 -14.87
CA VAL A 70 2.97 -0.58 -15.97
C VAL A 70 3.83 -1.82 -16.13
N LYS A 71 4.59 -2.19 -15.09
CA LYS A 71 5.46 -3.38 -15.11
C LYS A 71 4.72 -4.68 -14.86
N ARG A 72 3.52 -4.62 -14.29
CA ARG A 72 2.63 -5.76 -14.05
C ARG A 72 3.32 -6.93 -13.36
N LEU A 73 4.13 -6.62 -12.34
CA LEU A 73 4.88 -7.59 -11.54
C LEU A 73 5.89 -8.45 -12.31
N ARG A 74 6.34 -8.03 -13.49
CA ARG A 74 7.42 -8.70 -14.22
C ARG A 74 8.74 -8.57 -13.48
N GLU A 75 9.75 -9.32 -13.91
CA GLU A 75 11.08 -9.34 -13.29
C GLU A 75 11.70 -7.94 -13.15
N ASP A 76 11.52 -7.08 -14.15
CA ASP A 76 11.99 -5.69 -14.14
C ASP A 76 11.21 -4.76 -13.17
N ALA A 77 10.16 -5.26 -12.52
CA ALA A 77 9.45 -4.59 -11.43
C ALA A 77 10.16 -4.76 -10.08
N LEU A 78 11.02 -5.76 -9.91
CA LEU A 78 11.64 -6.13 -8.63
C LEU A 78 12.44 -4.97 -8.03
N ASP A 79 13.25 -4.27 -8.84
CA ASP A 79 14.04 -3.14 -8.36
C ASP A 79 13.21 -1.89 -8.07
N ALA A 80 12.10 -1.68 -8.80
CA ALA A 80 11.14 -0.64 -8.48
C ALA A 80 10.46 -0.93 -7.14
N TRP A 81 10.11 -2.18 -6.88
CA TRP A 81 9.53 -2.62 -5.62
C TRP A 81 10.50 -2.50 -4.45
N ARG A 82 11.75 -2.94 -4.57
CA ARG A 82 12.76 -2.83 -3.51
C ARG A 82 12.93 -1.36 -3.08
N ARG A 83 13.09 -0.45 -4.04
CA ARG A 83 13.19 1.00 -3.77
C ARG A 83 11.92 1.55 -3.13
N PHE A 84 10.75 1.10 -3.58
CA PHE A 84 9.47 1.51 -3.01
C PHE A 84 9.34 1.06 -1.55
N LYS A 85 9.60 -0.22 -1.27
CA LYS A 85 9.54 -0.80 0.08
C LYS A 85 10.54 -0.12 1.03
N GLU A 86 11.75 0.14 0.56
CA GLU A 86 12.81 0.80 1.35
C GLU A 86 12.40 2.20 1.84
N LEU A 87 11.62 2.95 1.06
CA LEU A 87 11.08 4.24 1.51
C LEU A 87 10.20 4.10 2.75
N PHE A 88 9.51 2.97 2.89
CA PHE A 88 8.60 2.69 3.99
C PHE A 88 9.26 2.00 5.19
N THR A 89 10.55 1.65 5.13
CA THR A 89 11.28 1.04 6.26
C THR A 89 11.01 1.73 7.61
N PRO A 90 10.97 3.09 7.72
CA PRO A 90 10.64 3.75 8.99
C PRO A 90 9.20 3.52 9.50
N LEU A 91 8.25 3.31 8.58
CA LEU A 91 6.83 3.10 8.87
C LEU A 91 6.47 1.62 9.01
N ASP A 92 7.33 0.71 8.54
CA ASP A 92 7.01 -0.70 8.27
C ASP A 92 6.44 -1.46 9.46
N LYS A 93 6.87 -1.13 10.69
CA LYS A 93 6.35 -1.73 11.93
C LYS A 93 4.85 -1.49 12.17
N TYR A 94 4.28 -0.46 11.54
CA TYR A 94 2.85 -0.15 11.57
C TYR A 94 2.10 -0.66 10.34
N VAL A 95 2.81 -1.14 9.32
CA VAL A 95 2.22 -1.62 8.07
C VAL A 95 1.86 -3.10 8.21
N ASP A 96 0.58 -3.43 8.09
CA ASP A 96 0.14 -4.83 8.05
C ASP A 96 0.46 -5.44 6.70
N PHE A 97 0.00 -4.82 5.61
CA PHE A 97 0.17 -5.37 4.27
C PHE A 97 0.37 -4.29 3.20
N TYR A 98 0.88 -4.75 2.06
CA TYR A 98 0.99 -3.96 0.85
C TYR A 98 -0.08 -4.43 -0.14
N LEU A 99 -0.89 -3.48 -0.62
CA LEU A 99 -1.97 -3.77 -1.56
C LEU A 99 -1.47 -3.65 -3.00
N PHE A 100 -1.40 -4.79 -3.67
CA PHE A 100 -1.11 -4.95 -5.08
C PHE A 100 -2.41 -5.03 -5.88
N GLN A 101 -3.05 -3.87 -6.07
CA GLN A 101 -4.19 -3.76 -6.97
C GLN A 101 -3.72 -3.85 -8.43
N LEU A 102 -4.22 -4.85 -9.15
CA LEU A 102 -3.90 -5.12 -10.56
C LEU A 102 -4.88 -4.41 -11.51
N PRO A 103 -4.46 -4.04 -12.73
CA PRO A 103 -5.33 -3.37 -13.69
C PRO A 103 -6.45 -4.29 -14.20
N PRO A 104 -7.58 -3.75 -14.72
CA PRO A 104 -8.70 -4.56 -15.22
C PRO A 104 -8.36 -5.49 -16.38
N ASN A 105 -7.30 -5.18 -17.13
CA ASN A 105 -6.79 -5.99 -18.25
C ASN A 105 -5.74 -7.03 -17.81
N PHE A 106 -5.52 -7.22 -16.52
CA PHE A 106 -4.76 -8.33 -15.98
C PHE A 106 -5.70 -9.53 -15.83
N THR A 107 -5.81 -10.33 -16.89
CA THR A 107 -6.67 -11.52 -16.95
C THR A 107 -5.96 -12.73 -16.36
N TYR A 108 -6.76 -13.72 -15.95
CA TYR A 108 -6.21 -15.02 -15.56
C TYR A 108 -5.52 -15.69 -16.77
N SER A 109 -4.27 -16.10 -16.56
CA SER A 109 -3.51 -17.00 -17.41
C SER A 109 -2.45 -17.70 -16.56
N GLY A 110 -1.95 -18.86 -17.00
CA GLY A 110 -0.87 -19.56 -16.29
C GLY A 110 0.36 -18.67 -16.07
N GLU A 111 0.76 -17.93 -17.12
CA GLU A 111 1.88 -16.98 -17.05
C GLU A 111 1.64 -15.86 -16.02
N ASN A 112 0.43 -15.28 -15.97
CA ASN A 112 0.12 -14.22 -15.01
C ASN A 112 0.06 -14.74 -13.57
N ALA A 113 -0.44 -15.97 -13.37
CA ALA A 113 -0.46 -16.61 -12.05
C ALA A 113 0.97 -16.90 -11.56
N GLU A 114 1.81 -17.49 -12.41
CA GLU A 114 3.23 -17.73 -12.12
C GLU A 114 3.96 -16.43 -11.80
N ARG A 115 3.69 -15.37 -12.57
CA ARG A 115 4.29 -14.05 -12.33
C ARG A 115 3.96 -13.50 -10.94
N ILE A 116 2.71 -13.61 -10.48
CA ILE A 116 2.29 -13.19 -9.14
C ILE A 116 3.03 -14.01 -8.06
N ILE A 117 3.07 -15.34 -8.23
CA ILE A 117 3.71 -16.26 -7.28
C ILE A 117 5.22 -15.98 -7.17
N LEU A 118 5.91 -15.86 -8.32
CA LEU A 118 7.33 -15.55 -8.37
C LEU A 118 7.62 -14.20 -7.73
N PHE A 119 6.86 -13.15 -8.08
CA PHE A 119 7.03 -11.83 -7.49
C PHE A 119 6.87 -11.85 -5.96
N ALA A 120 5.89 -12.60 -5.44
CA ALA A 120 5.70 -12.73 -3.99
C ALA A 120 6.85 -13.47 -3.30
N ARG A 121 7.32 -14.56 -3.92
CA ARG A 121 8.40 -15.41 -3.40
C ARG A 121 9.73 -14.68 -3.37
N GLU A 122 10.14 -14.08 -4.50
CA GLU A 122 11.45 -13.40 -4.64
C GLU A 122 11.58 -12.17 -3.71
N ASN A 123 10.47 -11.61 -3.25
CA ASN A 123 10.45 -10.45 -2.35
C ASN A 123 10.09 -10.79 -0.90
N GLY A 124 9.93 -12.09 -0.58
CA GLY A 124 9.62 -12.55 0.78
C GLY A 124 8.39 -11.88 1.38
N LEU A 125 7.34 -11.64 0.58
CA LEU A 125 6.20 -10.84 1.01
C LEU A 125 5.29 -11.60 1.99
N GLY A 126 5.22 -12.92 1.86
CA GLY A 126 4.42 -13.79 2.73
C GLY A 126 2.99 -13.28 2.88
N TRP A 127 2.51 -13.22 4.12
CA TRP A 127 1.15 -12.76 4.46
C TRP A 127 0.92 -11.26 4.19
N ARG A 128 1.99 -10.47 4.00
CA ARG A 128 1.90 -9.02 3.73
C ARG A 128 1.61 -8.71 2.26
N PHE A 129 1.45 -9.74 1.42
CA PHE A 129 1.10 -9.64 0.01
C PHE A 129 -0.42 -9.70 -0.20
N ALA A 130 -1.08 -8.55 -0.17
CA ALA A 130 -2.51 -8.47 -0.52
C ALA A 130 -2.65 -8.18 -2.02
N VAL A 131 -3.35 -9.05 -2.77
CA VAL A 131 -3.58 -8.87 -4.21
C VAL A 131 -5.06 -8.58 -4.45
N GLU A 132 -5.34 -7.55 -5.24
CA GLU A 132 -6.71 -7.21 -5.66
C GLU A 132 -6.80 -7.26 -7.18
N PHE A 133 -7.64 -8.16 -7.69
CA PHE A 133 -7.94 -8.26 -9.12
C PHE A 133 -9.09 -7.32 -9.49
N ARG A 134 -8.93 -6.57 -10.58
CA ARG A 134 -9.99 -5.71 -11.15
C ARG A 134 -10.62 -6.28 -12.41
N ASN A 135 -10.16 -7.45 -12.84
CA ASN A 135 -10.76 -8.20 -13.94
C ASN A 135 -12.05 -8.88 -13.41
N LYS A 136 -13.11 -8.82 -14.21
CA LYS A 136 -14.44 -9.37 -13.86
C LYS A 136 -14.52 -10.85 -14.20
#